data_AF-A0A3N9VGG7-F1
#
_entry.id   AF-A0A3N9VGG7-F1
#
_cell.length_a   1.000
_cell.length_b   1.000
_cell.length_c   1.000
_cell.angle_alpha   90.00
_cell.angle_beta   90.00
_cell.angle_gamma   90.00
#
_symmetry.space_group_name_H-M   'P 1'
#
loop_
_entity.id
_entity.type
_entity.pdbx_description
1 polymer ?
#
loop_
_entity_poly.entity_id
_entity_poly.type
_entity_poly.pdbx_seq_one_letter_code
_entity_poly.pdbx_strand_id
1 'polypeptide(L)'
;MSSADRSNTSPGESSAILDLLFQVIQERKSGSTEKSYTVSLFQKGLDTILKKTGEEAIELVIAGKGGKREEIVYEASDLLYHLLVLLSYYEIDPEEVYRELRRRFGLSGIAEKESRGS
;
A
#
# COMPACT_ATOMS: atom_id res chain seq x y z
N MET A 1 -26.86 19.32 -14.10
CA MET A 1 -25.60 18.65 -14.51
C MET A 1 -24.68 18.67 -13.30
N SER A 2 -24.99 17.84 -12.30
CA SER A 2 -24.20 16.68 -11.82
C SER A 2 -22.72 17.00 -11.55
N SER A 3 -22.43 17.21 -10.27
CA SER A 3 -21.10 17.20 -9.66
C SER A 3 -21.15 16.37 -8.37
N ALA A 4 -21.71 15.15 -8.47
CA ALA A 4 -21.41 14.08 -7.52
C ALA A 4 -19.96 13.64 -7.80
N ASP A 5 -19.08 13.31 -6.88
CA ASP A 5 -19.23 12.82 -5.51
C ASP A 5 -17.86 13.08 -4.86
N ARG A 6 -17.79 13.94 -3.85
CA ARG A 6 -16.58 14.02 -3.00
C ARG A 6 -16.84 13.01 -1.88
N SER A 7 -16.46 11.76 -2.11
CA SER A 7 -16.57 10.69 -1.12
C SER A 7 -15.90 11.14 0.17
N ASN A 8 -16.74 11.44 1.16
CA ASN A 8 -16.38 11.81 2.51
C ASN A 8 -15.93 10.55 3.24
N THR A 9 -14.77 10.03 2.86
CA THR A 9 -14.23 8.79 3.41
C THR A 9 -13.72 9.08 4.82
N SER A 10 -14.31 8.44 5.83
CA SER A 10 -13.87 8.65 7.22
C SER A 10 -12.43 8.12 7.39
N PRO A 11 -11.63 8.65 8.34
CA PRO A 11 -10.24 8.20 8.55
C PRO A 11 -10.07 6.68 8.77
N GLY A 12 -11.15 5.93 9.06
CA GLY A 12 -11.13 4.47 9.22
C GLY A 12 -11.52 3.66 7.97
N GLU A 13 -12.06 4.28 6.91
CA GLU A 13 -12.55 3.54 5.74
C GLU A 13 -11.41 3.21 4.74
N SER A 14 -10.38 4.05 4.64
CA SER A 14 -9.24 3.79 3.74
C SER A 14 -8.27 2.73 4.26
N SER A 15 -8.10 2.58 5.58
CA SER A 15 -7.38 1.42 6.13
C SER A 15 -8.16 0.13 5.87
N ALA A 16 -9.49 0.18 5.95
CA ALA A 16 -10.34 -0.99 5.79
C ALA A 16 -10.13 -1.71 4.43
N ILE A 17 -9.92 -0.99 3.32
CA ILE A 17 -9.69 -1.65 2.02
C ILE A 17 -8.32 -2.33 1.96
N LEU A 18 -7.28 -1.73 2.54
CA LEU A 18 -5.95 -2.33 2.59
C LEU A 18 -5.90 -3.52 3.56
N ASP A 19 -6.63 -3.44 4.67
CA ASP A 19 -6.80 -4.53 5.63
C ASP A 19 -7.51 -5.74 4.99
N LEU A 20 -8.61 -5.50 4.27
CA LEU A 20 -9.31 -6.54 3.50
C LEU A 20 -8.41 -7.16 2.43
N LEU A 21 -7.65 -6.34 1.71
CA LEU A 21 -6.71 -6.81 0.70
C LEU A 21 -5.60 -7.66 1.33
N PHE A 22 -5.08 -7.26 2.50
CA PHE A 22 -4.09 -8.01 3.24
C PHE A 22 -4.63 -9.35 3.73
N GLN A 23 -5.87 -9.41 4.23
CA GLN A 23 -6.53 -10.66 4.61
C GLN A 23 -6.59 -11.64 3.43
N VAL A 24 -7.02 -11.17 2.25
CA VAL A 24 -7.04 -11.98 1.03
C VAL A 24 -5.64 -12.46 0.63
N ILE A 25 -4.61 -11.63 0.79
CA ILE A 25 -3.21 -12.01 0.54
C ILE A 25 -2.78 -13.12 1.50
N GLN A 26 -3.10 -13.01 2.80
CA GLN A 26 -2.78 -14.02 3.82
C GLN A 26 -3.51 -15.35 3.56
N GLU A 27 -4.79 -15.30 3.20
CA GLU A 27 -5.56 -16.49 2.80
C GLU A 27 -4.89 -17.19 1.62
N ARG A 28 -4.52 -16.45 0.58
CA ARG A 28 -3.84 -16.97 -0.61
C ARG A 28 -2.42 -17.46 -0.34
N LYS A 29 -1.69 -16.87 0.61
CA LYS A 29 -0.39 -17.38 1.07
C LYS A 29 -0.52 -18.77 1.70
N SER A 30 -1.60 -19.00 2.45
CA SER A 30 -1.87 -20.27 3.15
C SER A 30 -2.55 -21.35 2.29
N GLY A 31 -3.27 -20.96 1.24
CA GLY A 31 -4.02 -21.86 0.36
C GLY A 31 -3.13 -22.59 -0.66
N SER A 32 -3.25 -23.91 -0.75
CA SER A 32 -2.37 -24.75 -1.56
C SER A 32 -2.86 -25.06 -2.99
N THR A 33 -4.04 -24.61 -3.41
CA THR A 33 -4.70 -25.15 -4.63
C THR A 33 -5.26 -24.13 -5.63
N GLU A 34 -5.33 -22.84 -5.32
CA GLU A 34 -5.83 -21.85 -6.27
C GLU A 34 -4.73 -21.30 -7.20
N LYS A 35 -5.01 -21.29 -8.51
CA LYS A 35 -4.19 -20.55 -9.50
C LYS A 35 -4.46 -19.05 -9.36
N SER A 36 -3.99 -18.43 -8.30
CA SER A 36 -4.01 -16.97 -8.15
C SER A 36 -2.64 -16.37 -8.43
N TYR A 37 -2.62 -15.12 -8.90
CA TYR A 37 -1.38 -14.36 -9.08
C TYR A 37 -0.59 -14.29 -7.77
N THR A 38 -1.27 -14.01 -6.65
CA THR A 38 -0.69 -13.94 -5.30
C THR A 38 0.02 -15.26 -4.91
N VAL A 39 -0.63 -16.41 -5.12
CA VAL A 39 -0.03 -17.73 -4.87
C VAL A 39 1.26 -17.89 -5.68
N SER A 40 1.25 -17.48 -6.95
CA SER A 40 2.43 -17.59 -7.82
C SER A 40 3.61 -16.73 -7.35
N LEU A 41 3.35 -15.56 -6.75
CA LEU A 41 4.40 -14.70 -6.19
C LEU A 41 5.08 -15.40 -5.01
N PHE A 42 4.30 -15.95 -4.08
CA PHE A 42 4.84 -16.68 -2.92
C PHE A 42 5.56 -17.96 -3.33
N GLN A 43 5.03 -18.72 -4.30
CA GLN A 43 5.70 -19.91 -4.84
C GLN A 43 7.05 -19.59 -5.50
N LYS A 44 7.17 -18.43 -6.15
CA LYS A 44 8.43 -17.97 -6.76
C LYS A 44 9.40 -17.34 -5.75
N GLY A 45 8.95 -17.09 -4.52
CA GLY A 45 9.78 -16.63 -3.41
C GLY A 45 10.13 -15.14 -3.41
N LEU A 46 10.96 -14.78 -2.43
CA LEU A 46 11.30 -13.39 -2.08
C LEU A 46 11.81 -12.57 -3.26
N ASP A 47 12.73 -13.12 -4.06
CA ASP A 47 13.36 -12.38 -5.17
C ASP A 47 12.31 -11.88 -6.18
N THR A 48 11.27 -12.67 -6.43
CA THR A 48 10.18 -12.26 -7.33
C THR A 48 9.32 -11.16 -6.68
N ILE A 49 9.05 -11.27 -5.38
CA ILE A 49 8.27 -10.26 -4.64
C ILE A 49 9.02 -8.93 -4.61
N LEU A 50 10.32 -8.95 -4.30
CA LEU A 50 11.18 -7.77 -4.29
C LEU A 50 11.30 -7.15 -5.69
N LYS A 51 11.49 -7.98 -6.72
CA LYS A 51 11.54 -7.52 -8.11
C LYS A 51 10.28 -6.77 -8.49
N LYS A 52 9.09 -7.35 -8.22
CA LYS A 52 7.81 -6.69 -8.52
C LYS A 52 7.64 -5.40 -7.74
N THR A 53 7.95 -5.40 -6.44
CA THR A 53 7.89 -4.18 -5.62
C THR A 53 8.76 -3.05 -6.20
N GLY A 54 9.96 -3.38 -6.66
CA GLY A 54 10.85 -2.42 -7.32
C GLY A 54 10.36 -1.97 -8.70
N GLU A 55 9.79 -2.88 -9.50
CA GLU A 55 9.20 -2.59 -10.81
C GLU A 55 8.06 -1.56 -10.67
N GLU A 56 7.08 -1.83 -9.80
CA GLU A 56 5.94 -0.92 -9.59
C GLU A 56 6.37 0.45 -9.06
N ALA A 57 7.40 0.49 -8.22
CA ALA A 57 7.95 1.76 -7.73
C ALA A 57 8.52 2.61 -8.86
N ILE A 58 9.21 1.98 -9.81
CA ILE A 58 9.77 2.67 -10.99
C ILE A 58 8.66 3.04 -11.98
N GLU A 59 7.69 2.17 -12.20
CA GLU A 59 6.52 2.44 -13.05
C GLU A 59 5.71 3.62 -12.51
N LEU A 60 5.49 3.70 -11.19
CA LEU A 60 4.85 4.87 -10.56
C LEU A 60 5.66 6.16 -10.79
N VAL A 61 6.99 6.11 -10.70
CA VAL A 61 7.85 7.28 -10.99
C VAL A 61 7.68 7.72 -12.45
N ILE A 62 7.63 6.77 -13.38
CA ILE A 62 7.43 7.04 -14.81
C ILE A 62 6.03 7.60 -15.08
N ALA A 63 4.97 7.01 -14.51
CA ALA A 63 3.60 7.49 -14.62
C ALA A 63 3.47 8.91 -14.04
N GLY A 64 4.09 9.16 -12.89
CA GLY A 64 4.18 10.49 -12.27
C GLY A 64 4.85 11.51 -13.19
N LYS A 65 5.93 11.13 -13.89
CA LYS A 65 6.58 11.97 -14.90
C LYS A 65 5.70 12.21 -16.12
N GLY A 66 4.91 11.21 -16.53
CA GLY A 66 3.96 11.29 -17.64
C GLY A 66 2.73 12.17 -17.36
N GLY A 67 2.36 12.32 -16.08
CA GLY A 67 1.31 13.25 -15.64
C GLY A 67 -0.12 12.82 -15.95
N LYS A 68 -0.33 11.59 -16.43
CA LYS A 68 -1.66 11.03 -16.66
C LYS A 68 -2.20 10.45 -15.36
N ARG A 69 -3.35 10.99 -14.92
CA ARG A 69 -3.92 10.67 -13.62
C ARG A 69 -4.24 9.19 -13.47
N GLU A 70 -4.79 8.59 -14.51
CA GLU A 70 -5.24 7.20 -14.50
C GLU A 70 -4.06 6.24 -14.34
N GLU A 71 -2.96 6.50 -15.06
CA GLU A 71 -1.71 5.72 -14.93
C GLU A 71 -1.13 5.87 -13.53
N ILE A 72 -1.08 7.08 -12.98
CA ILE A 72 -0.57 7.31 -11.61
C ILE A 72 -1.39 6.54 -10.56
N VAL A 73 -2.72 6.57 -10.67
CA VAL A 73 -3.60 5.84 -9.74
C VAL A 73 -3.40 4.34 -9.87
N TYR A 74 -3.23 3.84 -11.10
CA TYR A 74 -3.01 2.43 -11.38
C TYR A 74 -1.70 1.94 -10.74
N GLU A 75 -0.56 2.57 -11.07
CA GLU A 75 0.75 2.13 -10.54
C GLU A 75 0.88 2.35 -9.03
N ALA A 76 0.24 3.39 -8.48
CA ALA A 76 0.19 3.57 -7.03
C ALA A 76 -0.58 2.43 -6.34
N SER A 77 -1.66 1.95 -6.97
CA SER A 77 -2.43 0.83 -6.45
C SER A 77 -1.65 -0.48 -6.53
N ASP A 78 -0.93 -0.72 -7.64
CA ASP A 78 -0.13 -1.94 -7.79
C ASP A 78 1.07 -1.96 -6.83
N LEU A 79 1.74 -0.81 -6.65
CA LEU A 79 2.79 -0.66 -5.63
C LEU A 79 2.26 -0.95 -4.21
N LEU A 80 1.07 -0.46 -3.85
CA LEU A 80 0.46 -0.75 -2.55
C LEU A 80 0.15 -2.25 -2.39
N TYR A 81 -0.38 -2.89 -3.44
CA TYR A 81 -0.62 -4.33 -3.42
C TYR A 81 0.68 -5.12 -3.21
N HIS A 82 1.73 -4.81 -3.99
CA HIS A 82 3.01 -5.50 -3.88
C HIS A 82 3.73 -5.21 -2.56
N LEU A 83 3.56 -4.02 -1.98
CA LEU A 83 3.98 -3.72 -0.61
C LEU A 83 3.29 -4.65 0.40
N LEU A 84 1.96 -4.82 0.32
CA LEU A 84 1.24 -5.73 1.22
C LEU A 84 1.68 -7.20 1.07
N VAL A 85 1.98 -7.65 -0.15
CA VAL A 85 2.56 -8.99 -0.39
C VAL A 85 3.94 -9.11 0.27
N LEU A 86 4.77 -8.08 0.19
CA LEU A 86 6.08 -8.05 0.83
C LEU A 86 5.97 -8.09 2.36
N LEU A 87 5.07 -7.29 2.95
CA LEU A 87 4.80 -7.33 4.40
C LEU A 87 4.31 -8.72 4.84
N SER A 88 3.38 -9.30 4.07
CA SER A 88 2.88 -10.66 4.30
C SER A 88 4.00 -11.70 4.25
N TYR A 89 4.96 -11.60 3.32
CA TYR A 89 6.12 -12.49 3.27
C TYR A 89 6.93 -12.46 4.57
N TYR A 90 7.16 -11.27 5.12
CA TYR A 90 7.87 -11.06 6.38
C TYR A 90 7.01 -11.19 7.64
N GLU A 91 5.73 -11.54 7.50
CA GLU A 91 4.78 -11.67 8.61
C GLU A 91 4.58 -10.37 9.41
N ILE A 92 4.69 -9.23 8.71
CA ILE A 92 4.47 -7.90 9.27
C ILE A 92 3.01 -7.50 9.03
N ASP A 93 2.32 -7.11 10.09
CA ASP A 93 0.96 -6.62 10.01
C ASP A 93 0.93 -5.17 9.48
N PRO A 94 0.06 -4.80 8.52
CA PRO A 94 -0.08 -3.42 8.04
C PRO A 94 -0.30 -2.39 9.15
N GLU A 95 -0.91 -2.78 10.27
CA GLU A 95 -1.10 -1.93 11.45
C GLU A 95 0.24 -1.41 12.02
N GLU A 96 1.34 -2.15 11.87
CA GLU A 96 2.67 -1.68 12.24
C GLU A 96 3.11 -0.49 11.38
N VAL A 97 2.84 -0.56 10.07
CA VAL A 97 3.09 0.55 9.14
C VAL A 97 2.16 1.73 9.44
N TYR A 98 0.88 1.49 9.72
CA TYR A 98 -0.07 2.55 10.08
C TYR A 98 0.28 3.24 11.38
N ARG A 99 0.80 2.49 12.36
CA ARG A 99 1.31 3.05 13.62
C ARG A 99 2.49 3.98 13.37
N GLU A 100 3.42 3.58 12.51
CA GLU A 100 4.56 4.42 12.13
C GLU A 100 4.10 5.68 11.37
N LEU A 101 3.14 5.55 10.44
CA LEU A 101 2.56 6.69 9.74
C LEU A 101 1.85 7.66 10.71
N ARG A 102 1.06 7.15 11.66
CA ARG A 102 0.42 7.97 12.72
C ARG A 102 1.46 8.68 13.58
N ARG A 103 2.55 7.99 13.96
CA ARG A 103 3.67 8.59 14.71
C ARG A 103 4.31 9.74 13.92
N ARG A 104 4.60 9.53 12.63
CA ARG A 104 5.15 10.58 11.74
C ARG A 104 4.20 11.76 11.59
N PHE A 105 2.91 11.50 11.42
CA PHE A 105 1.89 12.54 11.35
C PHE A 105 1.84 13.38 12.63
N GLY A 106 1.83 12.73 13.81
CA GLY A 106 1.86 13.41 15.10
C GLY A 106 3.13 14.24 15.34
N LEU A 107 4.29 13.79 14.85
CA LEU A 107 5.54 14.55 14.92
C LEU A 107 5.54 15.80 14.03
N SER A 108 4.90 15.73 12.85
CA SER A 108 4.82 16.88 11.94
C SER A 108 3.92 18.03 12.41
N GLY A 109 3.13 17.85 13.48
CA GLY A 109 2.20 18.87 13.97
C GLY A 109 2.59 19.57 15.29
N ILE A 110 3.26 18.86 16.20
CA ILE A 110 3.47 19.32 17.59
C ILE A 110 4.96 19.56 17.87
N ALA A 111 5.83 18.61 17.53
CA ALA A 111 7.27 18.74 17.74
C ALA A 111 7.88 19.89 16.92
N GLU A 112 7.37 20.13 15.71
CA GLU A 112 7.80 21.24 14.84
C GLU A 112 7.34 22.63 15.32
N LYS A 113 6.26 22.70 16.12
CA LYS A 113 5.82 23.95 16.76
C LYS A 113 6.60 24.24 18.03
N GLU A 114 6.93 23.22 18.82
CA GLU A 114 7.74 23.37 20.04
C GLU A 114 9.20 23.71 19.71
N SER A 115 9.77 23.16 18.63
CA SER A 115 11.14 23.46 18.21
C SER A 115 11.33 24.85 17.58
N ARG A 116 10.24 25.55 17.22
CA ARG A 116 10.27 26.92 16.67
C ARG A 116 10.01 28.01 17.70
N GLY A 117 9.63 27.62 18.93
CA GLY A 117 9.31 28.52 20.03
C GLY A 117 10.31 28.52 21.19
N SER A 118 11.45 27.82 21.06
CA SER A 118 12.57 27.84 22.01
C SER A 118 13.80 28.49 21.38
#